data_AF-A0A202E7M9-F1
#
_entry.id   AF-A0A202E7M9-F1
#
_cell.length_a   1.000
_cell.length_b   1.000
_cell.length_c   1.000
_cell.angle_alpha   90.00
_cell.angle_beta   90.00
_cell.angle_gamma   90.00
#
_symmetry.space_group_name_H-M   'P 1'
#
loop_
_entity.id
_entity.type
_entity.pdbx_description
1 polymer ?
#
loop_
_entity_poly.entity_id
_entity_poly.type
_entity_poly.pdbx_seq_one_letter_code
_entity_poly.pdbx_strand_id
1 'polypeptide(L)'
;MHEITFAVLGTGGIGRRALEVSQHKAALTPVAACDRHGVALDADGLAVEELLAATEGNIDSGLDDVATDGGDTATSGGSGVKQHGTQRGVVASEQAVATDEPIQAIIDAGAEIDAVLLALPNYEHDFIPRTADRFIEAGYSGVLIDVLKRSRVIGMLEDRRDALEDAGITFICGAGATPGFLTGAAALAAHSFVEVESVDIWWGVGLKSGYEDNRGTVREDIAHLPGYDIETARDLADADIEAIIDDHDGVLEFEDMEHADDVLLERAGICDAADVTVGGILDVRSDEKPTTTTVSVTGRTFDGERATNTFELGDETSMEANVNGPALGYLKAGVRRNRNGEYGVFGPAELLPRF
;
A
#
# COMPACT_ATOMS: atom_id res chain seq x y z
N MET A 1 9.19 17.51 17.91
CA MET A 1 9.35 16.26 17.15
C MET A 1 10.49 16.50 16.20
N HIS A 2 11.40 15.54 16.08
CA HIS A 2 12.42 15.60 15.04
C HIS A 2 11.72 15.50 13.69
N GLU A 3 12.18 16.29 12.73
CA GLU A 3 11.78 16.19 11.34
C GLU A 3 12.05 14.76 10.83
N ILE A 4 11.18 14.30 9.93
CA ILE A 4 11.27 12.98 9.31
C ILE A 4 11.28 13.22 7.81
N THR A 5 12.39 12.87 7.16
CA THR A 5 12.46 12.87 5.70
C THR A 5 12.00 11.52 5.18
N PHE A 6 11.22 11.50 4.10
CA PHE A 6 10.81 10.23 3.51
C PHE A 6 10.81 10.23 1.99
N ALA A 7 10.93 9.04 1.42
CA ALA A 7 10.85 8.76 0.01
C ALA A 7 9.58 7.97 -0.32
N VAL A 8 9.07 8.11 -1.55
CA VAL A 8 7.98 7.30 -2.10
C VAL A 8 8.47 6.55 -3.34
N LEU A 9 8.47 5.22 -3.30
CA LEU A 9 8.65 4.40 -4.50
C LEU A 9 7.28 4.11 -5.09
N GLY A 10 7.06 4.53 -6.34
CA GLY A 10 5.80 4.39 -7.06
C GLY A 10 4.91 5.63 -6.91
N THR A 11 4.85 6.45 -7.95
CA THR A 11 3.96 7.63 -8.02
C THR A 11 2.64 7.32 -8.74
N GLY A 12 2.09 6.12 -8.50
CA GLY A 12 0.72 5.75 -8.86
C GLY A 12 -0.32 6.39 -7.93
N GLY A 13 -1.55 5.86 -7.95
CA GLY A 13 -2.66 6.39 -7.13
C GLY A 13 -2.32 6.50 -5.64
N ILE A 14 -1.75 5.45 -5.04
CA ILE A 14 -1.38 5.44 -3.61
C ILE A 14 -0.24 6.44 -3.34
N GLY A 15 0.90 6.31 -4.03
CA GLY A 15 2.09 7.12 -3.70
C GLY A 15 1.87 8.62 -3.88
N ARG A 16 1.10 9.03 -4.90
CA ARG A 16 0.71 10.43 -5.07
C ARG A 16 -0.14 10.95 -3.92
N ARG A 17 -1.10 10.15 -3.45
CA ARG A 17 -1.95 10.52 -2.31
C ARG A 17 -1.16 10.49 -1.01
N ALA A 18 -0.13 9.65 -0.88
CA ALA A 18 0.82 9.73 0.22
C ALA A 18 1.55 11.09 0.23
N LEU A 19 2.03 11.55 -0.93
CA LEU A 19 2.66 12.87 -1.05
C LEU A 19 1.67 13.99 -0.68
N GLU A 20 0.45 13.97 -1.22
CA GLU A 20 -0.60 14.96 -0.90
C GLU A 20 -0.95 14.98 0.60
N VAL A 21 -1.23 13.82 1.20
CA VAL A 21 -1.57 13.71 2.63
C VAL A 21 -0.40 14.17 3.52
N SER A 22 0.84 13.95 3.08
CA SER A 22 2.02 14.36 3.85
C SER A 22 2.09 15.88 4.09
N GLN A 23 1.56 16.70 3.17
CA GLN A 23 1.52 18.16 3.32
C GLN A 23 0.65 18.61 4.50
N HIS A 24 -0.24 17.73 4.98
CA HIS A 24 -1.10 17.98 6.14
C HIS A 24 -0.55 17.37 7.44
N LYS A 25 0.62 16.74 7.41
CA LYS A 25 1.24 16.11 8.58
C LYS A 25 2.44 16.91 9.08
N ALA A 26 2.44 17.22 10.37
CA ALA A 26 3.55 17.91 11.00
C ALA A 26 4.81 17.03 11.06
N ALA A 27 5.97 17.65 10.81
CA ALA A 27 7.30 17.05 10.90
C ALA A 27 7.51 15.84 9.97
N LEU A 28 6.91 15.88 8.79
CA LEU A 28 7.08 14.88 7.74
C LEU A 28 7.33 15.60 6.40
N THR A 29 8.50 15.40 5.82
CA THR A 29 8.97 16.10 4.63
C THR A 29 9.30 15.09 3.54
N PRO A 30 8.54 15.02 2.43
CA PRO A 30 8.90 14.17 1.30
C PRO A 30 10.12 14.78 0.61
N VAL A 31 11.21 14.03 0.51
CA VAL A 31 12.46 14.49 -0.13
C VAL A 31 12.76 13.75 -1.43
N ALA A 32 12.03 12.67 -1.69
CA ALA A 32 12.27 11.83 -2.85
C ALA A 32 11.01 11.10 -3.33
N ALA A 33 10.87 10.95 -4.64
CA ALA A 33 9.79 10.17 -5.24
C ALA A 33 10.26 9.58 -6.58
N CYS A 34 9.85 8.36 -6.91
CA CYS A 34 10.21 7.75 -8.19
C CYS A 34 9.08 6.91 -8.79
N ASP A 35 9.14 6.72 -10.11
CA ASP A 35 8.41 5.68 -10.84
C ASP A 35 9.33 5.04 -11.89
N ARG A 36 8.79 4.24 -12.81
CA ARG A 36 9.61 3.55 -13.81
C ARG A 36 10.34 4.46 -14.80
N HIS A 37 9.95 5.74 -14.88
CA HIS A 37 10.51 6.68 -15.85
C HIS A 37 11.61 7.57 -15.27
N GLY A 38 11.68 7.71 -13.95
CA GLY A 38 12.74 8.48 -13.32
C GLY A 38 12.53 8.75 -11.83
N VAL A 39 13.21 9.78 -11.34
CA VAL A 39 13.29 10.11 -9.92
C VAL A 39 13.29 11.63 -9.72
N ALA A 40 12.58 12.10 -8.70
CA ALA A 40 12.70 13.46 -8.15
C ALA A 40 13.41 13.38 -6.79
N LEU A 41 14.42 14.23 -6.59
CA LEU A 41 15.19 14.33 -5.35
C LEU A 41 15.34 15.80 -4.97
N ASP A 42 14.96 16.14 -3.74
CA ASP A 42 15.21 17.45 -3.15
C ASP A 42 15.37 17.30 -1.63
N ALA A 43 16.60 17.47 -1.14
CA ALA A 43 16.93 17.34 0.28
C ALA A 43 16.22 18.38 1.16
N ASP A 44 15.83 19.53 0.59
CA ASP A 44 15.06 20.57 1.27
C ASP A 44 13.54 20.32 1.19
N GLY A 45 13.11 19.32 0.41
CA GLY A 45 11.74 18.86 0.26
C GLY A 45 11.18 19.06 -1.15
N LEU A 46 10.42 18.06 -1.62
CA LEU A 46 9.76 18.10 -2.91
C LEU A 46 8.66 19.17 -2.97
N ALA A 47 8.55 19.83 -4.11
CA ALA A 47 7.45 20.70 -4.48
C ALA A 47 6.21 19.85 -4.83
N VAL A 48 5.58 19.24 -3.83
CA VAL A 48 4.50 18.26 -4.00
C VAL A 48 3.37 18.75 -4.90
N GLU A 49 2.93 20.01 -4.77
CA GLU A 49 1.87 20.57 -5.63
C GLU A 49 2.27 20.58 -7.11
N GLU A 50 3.53 20.92 -7.41
CA GLU A 50 4.06 20.92 -8.77
C GLU A 50 4.17 19.49 -9.31
N LEU A 51 4.72 18.57 -8.52
CA LEU A 51 4.85 17.16 -8.90
C LEU A 51 3.48 16.55 -9.21
N LEU A 52 2.48 16.80 -8.36
CA LEU A 52 1.12 16.30 -8.56
C LEU A 52 0.47 16.93 -9.81
N ALA A 53 0.65 18.23 -10.05
CA ALA A 53 0.12 18.88 -11.25
C ALA A 53 0.79 18.34 -12.52
N ALA A 54 2.10 18.15 -12.51
CA ALA A 54 2.88 17.67 -13.65
C ALA A 54 2.52 16.23 -14.05
N THR A 55 2.16 15.41 -13.06
CA THR A 55 1.85 13.99 -13.26
C THR A 55 0.35 13.73 -13.50
N GLU A 56 -0.54 14.70 -13.33
CA GLU A 56 -2.00 14.54 -13.43
C GLU A 56 -2.42 13.98 -14.82
N GLY A 57 -3.19 12.89 -14.84
CA GLY A 57 -3.61 12.23 -16.09
C GLY A 57 -2.49 11.53 -16.87
N ASN A 58 -1.28 11.47 -16.33
CA ASN A 58 -0.16 10.72 -16.89
C ASN A 58 0.32 9.68 -15.87
N ILE A 59 -0.64 9.11 -15.14
CA ILE A 59 -0.42 8.08 -14.13
C ILE A 59 -0.02 6.82 -14.86
N ASP A 60 1.13 6.30 -14.50
CA ASP A 60 1.64 5.07 -15.03
C ASP A 60 1.10 3.89 -14.20
N SER A 61 -0.16 3.54 -14.46
CA SER A 61 -0.90 2.45 -13.79
C SER A 61 -0.94 1.14 -14.59
N GLY A 62 -0.34 1.11 -15.79
CA GLY A 62 -0.43 -0.01 -16.73
C GLY A 62 0.73 -1.00 -16.68
N LEU A 63 0.47 -2.27 -17.02
CA LEU A 63 1.46 -3.34 -17.17
C LEU A 63 2.28 -3.25 -18.47
N ASP A 64 1.99 -2.28 -19.34
CA ASP A 64 2.48 -2.24 -20.72
C ASP A 64 4.00 -2.30 -20.88
N ASP A 65 4.76 -2.09 -19.80
CA ASP A 65 6.19 -2.40 -19.74
C ASP A 65 6.60 -2.77 -18.31
N VAL A 66 6.28 -3.97 -17.83
CA VAL A 66 7.18 -4.63 -16.86
C VAL A 66 8.39 -5.13 -17.64
N ALA A 67 9.14 -4.19 -18.20
CA ALA A 67 10.39 -4.50 -18.86
C ALA A 67 11.37 -4.96 -17.78
N THR A 68 11.60 -6.27 -17.74
CA THR A 68 12.85 -6.82 -17.24
C THR A 68 13.98 -6.02 -17.88
N ASP A 69 14.81 -5.43 -17.04
CA ASP A 69 16.04 -4.70 -17.37
C ASP A 69 16.61 -5.08 -18.75
N GLY A 70 16.27 -4.28 -19.79
CA GLY A 70 16.71 -4.52 -21.16
C GLY A 70 15.68 -4.25 -22.26
N GLY A 71 15.71 -3.02 -22.80
CA GLY A 71 15.52 -2.79 -24.25
C GLY A 71 14.18 -2.24 -24.73
N ASP A 72 14.20 -0.93 -25.03
CA ASP A 72 13.49 -0.19 -26.09
C ASP A 72 12.34 -0.90 -26.86
N THR A 73 11.11 -0.39 -26.77
CA THR A 73 10.34 0.05 -27.96
C THR A 73 9.07 0.83 -27.60
N ALA A 74 8.93 1.99 -28.24
CA ALA A 74 7.74 2.82 -28.23
C ALA A 74 6.59 2.22 -29.08
N THR A 75 5.35 2.25 -28.55
CA THR A 75 4.14 2.33 -29.38
C THR A 75 3.10 3.27 -28.79
N SER A 76 2.60 4.16 -29.65
CA SER A 76 1.61 5.20 -29.40
C SER A 76 0.17 4.72 -29.66
N GLY A 77 -0.80 5.18 -28.86
CA GLY A 77 -2.18 5.38 -29.33
C GLY A 77 -3.27 5.20 -28.28
N GLY A 78 -3.80 6.31 -27.75
CA GLY A 78 -5.03 6.35 -26.96
C GLY A 78 -5.47 7.79 -26.69
N SER A 79 -6.56 8.23 -27.30
CA SER A 79 -7.07 9.60 -27.19
C SER A 79 -7.89 9.78 -25.91
N GLY A 80 -7.55 10.78 -25.09
CA GLY A 80 -8.48 11.23 -24.05
C GLY A 80 -7.90 11.94 -22.83
N VAL A 81 -6.58 11.91 -22.60
CA VAL A 81 -6.00 12.47 -21.37
C VAL A 81 -5.10 13.66 -21.67
N LYS A 82 -5.11 14.68 -20.80
CA LYS A 82 -4.29 15.90 -20.92
C LYS A 82 -2.80 15.54 -20.84
N GLN A 83 -2.22 15.11 -21.95
CA GLN A 83 -0.78 14.90 -22.06
C GLN A 83 -0.10 16.27 -22.14
N HIS A 84 0.46 16.71 -21.02
CA HIS A 84 1.38 17.84 -21.00
C HIS A 84 2.79 17.35 -21.39
N GLY A 85 3.07 17.30 -22.70
CA GLY A 85 4.41 17.04 -23.24
C GLY A 85 4.75 15.56 -23.48
N THR A 86 6.00 15.33 -23.92
CA THR A 86 6.53 13.99 -24.26
C THR A 86 7.02 13.19 -23.04
N GLN A 87 7.03 13.80 -21.86
CA GLN A 87 7.50 13.19 -20.61
C GLN A 87 6.30 12.55 -19.88
N ARG A 88 6.51 11.37 -19.28
CA ARG A 88 5.47 10.59 -18.56
C ARG A 88 5.89 10.29 -17.13
N GLY A 89 4.92 10.19 -16.22
CA GLY A 89 5.23 9.96 -14.82
C GLY A 89 6.03 11.11 -14.19
N VAL A 90 6.83 10.80 -13.16
CA VAL A 90 7.53 11.77 -12.32
C VAL A 90 8.42 12.72 -13.13
N VAL A 91 8.98 12.27 -14.26
CA VAL A 91 9.85 13.08 -15.13
C VAL A 91 9.13 14.23 -15.83
N ALA A 92 7.81 14.34 -15.70
CA ALA A 92 7.08 15.54 -16.09
C ALA A 92 7.30 16.72 -15.12
N SER A 93 7.74 16.46 -13.89
CA SER A 93 8.07 17.48 -12.87
C SER A 93 9.42 18.14 -13.16
N GLU A 94 9.52 19.44 -12.85
CA GLU A 94 10.78 20.20 -12.95
C GLU A 94 11.89 19.68 -12.01
N GLN A 95 11.53 19.02 -10.90
CA GLN A 95 12.48 18.44 -9.95
C GLN A 95 12.98 17.04 -10.34
N ALA A 96 12.44 16.47 -11.42
CA ALA A 96 12.69 15.08 -11.78
C ALA A 96 13.72 14.92 -12.91
N VAL A 97 14.44 13.81 -12.85
CA VAL A 97 15.41 13.39 -13.87
C VAL A 97 15.05 11.99 -14.35
N ALA A 98 15.08 11.82 -15.67
CA ALA A 98 14.88 10.51 -16.29
C ALA A 98 16.07 9.58 -16.00
N THR A 99 15.77 8.34 -15.63
CA THR A 99 16.76 7.30 -15.35
C THR A 99 16.13 5.94 -15.53
N ASP A 100 16.92 4.98 -15.99
CA ASP A 100 16.53 3.56 -16.09
C ASP A 100 16.68 2.84 -14.73
N GLU A 101 17.31 3.47 -13.74
CA GLU A 101 17.52 2.92 -12.39
C GLU A 101 16.90 3.81 -11.28
N PRO A 102 15.59 4.11 -11.33
CA PRO A 102 14.94 5.06 -10.43
C PRO A 102 14.98 4.65 -8.96
N ILE A 103 14.77 3.36 -8.66
CA ILE A 103 14.88 2.83 -7.30
C ILE A 103 16.33 2.90 -6.79
N GLN A 104 17.32 2.69 -7.66
CA GLN A 104 18.73 2.77 -7.27
C GLN A 104 19.10 4.19 -6.86
N ALA A 105 18.60 5.20 -7.57
CA ALA A 105 18.83 6.60 -7.20
C ALA A 105 18.28 6.96 -5.80
N ILE A 106 17.15 6.35 -5.38
CA ILE A 106 16.63 6.50 -4.02
C ILE A 106 17.52 5.81 -2.99
N ILE A 107 17.98 4.59 -3.30
CA ILE A 107 18.90 3.83 -2.45
C ILE A 107 20.21 4.61 -2.25
N ASP A 108 20.77 5.18 -3.31
CA ASP A 108 22.01 5.96 -3.28
C ASP A 108 21.85 7.25 -2.45
N ALA A 109 20.65 7.83 -2.40
CA ALA A 109 20.30 8.97 -1.56
C ALA A 109 19.95 8.59 -0.11
N GLY A 110 19.98 7.30 0.24
CA GLY A 110 19.42 6.75 1.48
C GLY A 110 19.97 7.35 2.78
N ALA A 111 21.16 7.94 2.79
CA ALA A 111 21.72 8.60 3.97
C ALA A 111 20.94 9.84 4.42
N GLU A 112 20.11 10.43 3.54
CA GLU A 112 19.30 11.61 3.79
C GLU A 112 17.81 11.28 4.02
N ILE A 113 17.45 10.00 3.99
CA ILE A 113 16.06 9.51 4.03
C ILE A 113 15.84 8.69 5.29
N ASP A 114 14.97 9.15 6.21
CA ASP A 114 14.63 8.36 7.42
C ASP A 114 13.72 7.16 7.09
N ALA A 115 12.89 7.26 6.05
CA ALA A 115 11.89 6.26 5.71
C ALA A 115 11.59 6.19 4.20
N VAL A 116 11.27 4.99 3.71
CA VAL A 116 10.85 4.77 2.32
C VAL A 116 9.49 4.07 2.31
N LEU A 117 8.49 4.72 1.73
CA LEU A 117 7.17 4.15 1.46
C LEU A 117 7.19 3.43 0.11
N LEU A 118 6.94 2.12 0.14
CA LEU A 118 6.82 1.25 -1.01
C LEU A 118 5.37 1.26 -1.49
N ALA A 119 5.02 2.26 -2.30
CA ALA A 119 3.71 2.39 -2.95
C ALA A 119 3.70 1.74 -4.35
N LEU A 120 4.36 0.58 -4.44
CA LEU A 120 4.54 -0.18 -5.67
C LEU A 120 3.49 -1.31 -5.73
N PRO A 121 2.91 -1.60 -6.90
CA PRO A 121 2.11 -2.80 -7.05
C PRO A 121 3.00 -4.05 -6.93
N ASN A 122 2.51 -5.10 -6.27
CA ASN A 122 3.27 -6.34 -6.07
C ASN A 122 2.76 -7.47 -6.98
N TYR A 123 2.75 -7.22 -8.29
CA TYR A 123 2.34 -8.20 -9.31
C TYR A 123 3.25 -9.43 -9.36
N GLU A 124 4.53 -9.25 -9.03
CA GLU A 124 5.45 -10.34 -8.73
C GLU A 124 5.53 -10.45 -7.21
N HIS A 125 5.16 -11.60 -6.64
CA HIS A 125 5.03 -11.77 -5.18
C HIS A 125 6.31 -11.41 -4.39
N ASP A 126 7.47 -11.39 -5.04
CA ASP A 126 8.76 -11.13 -4.45
C ASP A 126 9.33 -9.73 -4.79
N PHE A 127 8.61 -8.85 -5.47
CA PHE A 127 9.14 -7.55 -5.88
C PHE A 127 9.45 -6.65 -4.67
N ILE A 128 8.53 -6.56 -3.71
CA ILE A 128 8.76 -5.84 -2.44
C ILE A 128 9.90 -6.49 -1.63
N PRO A 129 9.91 -7.81 -1.38
CA PRO A 129 11.05 -8.48 -0.73
C PRO A 129 12.40 -8.24 -1.43
N ARG A 130 12.48 -8.35 -2.76
CA ARG A 130 13.72 -8.06 -3.51
C ARG A 130 14.12 -6.60 -3.42
N THR A 131 13.16 -5.68 -3.38
CA THR A 131 13.45 -4.26 -3.17
C THR A 131 14.06 -4.05 -1.79
N ALA A 132 13.53 -4.70 -0.75
CA ALA A 132 14.14 -4.67 0.59
C ALA A 132 15.57 -5.24 0.58
N ASP A 133 15.82 -6.34 -0.14
CA ASP A 133 17.17 -6.91 -0.30
C ASP A 133 18.16 -5.88 -0.89
N ARG A 134 17.73 -5.09 -1.88
CA ARG A 134 18.58 -4.02 -2.46
C ARG A 134 18.95 -2.93 -1.45
N PHE A 135 18.02 -2.54 -0.58
CA PHE A 135 18.30 -1.59 0.51
C PHE A 135 19.29 -2.19 1.53
N ILE A 136 19.12 -3.47 1.89
CA ILE A 136 20.05 -4.20 2.77
C ILE A 136 21.45 -4.22 2.16
N GLU A 137 21.58 -4.62 0.90
CA GLU A 137 22.86 -4.72 0.18
C GLU A 137 23.59 -3.37 0.06
N ALA A 138 22.83 -2.27 -0.05
CA ALA A 138 23.38 -0.92 -0.07
C ALA A 138 23.75 -0.36 1.31
N GLY A 139 23.45 -1.09 2.40
CA GLY A 139 23.73 -0.65 3.77
C GLY A 139 22.80 0.47 4.25
N TYR A 140 21.59 0.57 3.70
CA TYR A 140 20.58 1.48 4.21
C TYR A 140 20.17 1.09 5.63
N SER A 141 20.07 2.08 6.52
CA SER A 141 19.58 1.93 7.88
C SER A 141 18.49 2.98 8.10
N GLY A 142 17.25 2.52 8.25
CA GLY A 142 16.09 3.39 8.36
C GLY A 142 14.80 2.59 8.33
N VAL A 143 13.72 3.21 7.88
CA VAL A 143 12.42 2.53 7.78
C VAL A 143 12.09 2.17 6.35
N LEU A 144 11.59 0.96 6.14
CA LEU A 144 10.87 0.57 4.93
C LEU A 144 9.43 0.29 5.34
N ILE A 145 8.46 0.75 4.55
CA ILE A 145 7.04 0.53 4.84
C ILE A 145 6.27 0.25 3.57
N ASP A 146 5.39 -0.76 3.61
CA ASP A 146 4.49 -1.09 2.51
C ASP A 146 3.01 -1.00 2.93
N VAL A 147 2.13 -1.09 1.94
CA VAL A 147 0.68 -1.16 2.11
C VAL A 147 0.10 -2.41 1.44
N LEU A 148 0.85 -3.51 1.45
CA LEU A 148 0.49 -4.74 0.76
C LEU A 148 -0.71 -5.44 1.38
N LYS A 149 -1.49 -6.12 0.53
CA LYS A 149 -2.68 -6.87 0.93
C LYS A 149 -2.42 -8.35 1.26
N ARG A 150 -1.46 -9.01 0.60
CA ARG A 150 -1.39 -10.48 0.55
C ARG A 150 -0.54 -11.13 1.65
N SER A 151 -1.08 -12.17 2.29
CA SER A 151 -0.46 -12.91 3.39
C SER A 151 0.89 -13.52 3.02
N ARG A 152 1.01 -14.07 1.79
CA ARG A 152 2.25 -14.71 1.32
C ARG A 152 3.47 -13.79 1.38
N VAL A 153 3.30 -12.49 1.14
CA VAL A 153 4.42 -11.55 1.09
C VAL A 153 4.97 -11.26 2.49
N ILE A 154 4.10 -11.27 3.50
CA ILE A 154 4.51 -11.13 4.90
C ILE A 154 5.46 -12.25 5.30
N GLY A 155 5.17 -13.50 4.91
CA GLY A 155 6.07 -14.64 5.16
C GLY A 155 7.46 -14.43 4.52
N MET A 156 7.52 -13.91 3.30
CA MET A 156 8.80 -13.63 2.63
C MET A 156 9.61 -12.52 3.31
N LEU A 157 8.94 -11.54 3.93
CA LEU A 157 9.59 -10.50 4.72
C LEU A 157 10.08 -11.04 6.06
N GLU A 158 9.32 -11.93 6.70
CA GLU A 158 9.73 -12.61 7.93
C GLU A 158 10.98 -13.47 7.74
N ASP A 159 11.11 -14.16 6.60
CA ASP A 159 12.33 -14.89 6.24
C ASP A 159 13.58 -13.98 6.19
N ARG A 160 13.39 -12.66 6.05
CA ARG A 160 14.45 -11.63 6.00
C ARG A 160 14.65 -10.90 7.32
N ARG A 161 13.94 -11.27 8.40
CA ARG A 161 13.98 -10.57 9.69
C ARG A 161 15.41 -10.33 10.18
N ASP A 162 16.23 -11.36 10.25
CA ASP A 162 17.60 -11.26 10.75
C ASP A 162 18.46 -10.31 9.88
N ALA A 163 18.31 -10.37 8.55
CA ALA A 163 19.04 -9.50 7.63
C ALA A 163 18.60 -8.03 7.74
N LEU A 164 17.31 -7.78 7.95
CA LEU A 164 16.77 -6.45 8.21
C LEU A 164 17.26 -5.92 9.56
N GLU A 165 17.29 -6.75 10.60
CA GLU A 165 17.83 -6.39 11.93
C GLU A 165 19.31 -6.05 11.86
N ASP A 166 20.12 -6.87 11.19
CA ASP A 166 21.55 -6.66 11.00
C ASP A 166 21.87 -5.38 10.20
N ALA A 167 21.01 -5.02 9.24
CA ALA A 167 21.13 -3.80 8.44
C ALA A 167 20.66 -2.53 9.20
N GLY A 168 20.03 -2.67 10.37
CA GLY A 168 19.43 -1.54 11.08
C GLY A 168 18.14 -1.03 10.42
N ILE A 169 17.42 -1.91 9.70
CA ILE A 169 16.16 -1.60 9.03
C ILE A 169 14.99 -2.00 9.91
N THR A 170 14.05 -1.07 10.07
CA THR A 170 12.73 -1.33 10.65
C THR A 170 11.72 -1.42 9.50
N PHE A 171 11.26 -2.62 9.18
CA PHE A 171 10.28 -2.86 8.13
C PHE A 171 8.86 -2.88 8.71
N ILE A 172 7.95 -2.06 8.17
CA ILE A 172 6.53 -2.07 8.54
C ILE A 172 5.71 -2.63 7.37
N CYS A 173 5.16 -3.81 7.56
CA CYS A 173 4.39 -4.51 6.52
C CYS A 173 2.88 -4.31 6.69
N GLY A 174 2.15 -4.24 5.58
CA GLY A 174 0.69 -4.18 5.55
C GLY A 174 0.12 -2.96 6.27
N ALA A 175 0.64 -1.75 6.03
CA ALA A 175 0.31 -0.56 6.81
C ALA A 175 -0.79 0.34 6.18
N GLY A 176 -1.67 -0.23 5.34
CA GLY A 176 -2.73 0.48 4.64
C GLY A 176 -4.04 0.59 5.43
N ALA A 177 -5.16 0.29 4.76
CA ALA A 177 -6.49 0.25 5.39
C ALA A 177 -6.75 -1.13 6.00
N THR A 178 -6.70 -2.15 5.15
CA THR A 178 -6.69 -3.57 5.50
C THR A 178 -5.70 -4.19 4.51
N PRO A 179 -4.67 -4.91 4.98
CA PRO A 179 -4.15 -4.83 6.33
C PRO A 179 -3.70 -3.39 6.66
N GLY A 180 -3.70 -3.05 7.94
CA GLY A 180 -3.31 -1.72 8.41
C GLY A 180 -4.23 -1.19 9.51
N PHE A 181 -5.03 -0.19 9.17
CA PHE A 181 -5.92 0.46 10.11
C PHE A 181 -6.89 -0.51 10.79
N LEU A 182 -7.55 -1.37 10.02
CA LEU A 182 -8.54 -2.32 10.54
C LEU A 182 -7.88 -3.46 11.32
N THR A 183 -6.70 -3.93 10.91
CA THR A 183 -5.91 -4.91 11.67
C THR A 183 -5.51 -4.36 13.04
N GLY A 184 -5.05 -3.10 13.10
CA GLY A 184 -4.73 -2.44 14.37
C GLY A 184 -5.96 -2.21 15.24
N ALA A 185 -7.12 -1.89 14.63
CA ALA A 185 -8.39 -1.76 15.35
C ALA A 185 -8.86 -3.12 15.92
N ALA A 186 -8.71 -4.21 15.16
CA ALA A 186 -9.01 -5.56 15.62
C ALA A 186 -8.13 -5.96 16.81
N ALA A 187 -6.82 -5.68 16.74
CA ALA A 187 -5.90 -5.92 17.85
C ALA A 187 -6.31 -5.18 19.12
N LEU A 188 -6.76 -3.93 19.02
CA LEU A 188 -7.29 -3.18 20.16
C LEU A 188 -8.59 -3.78 20.71
N ALA A 189 -9.52 -4.16 19.82
CA ALA A 189 -10.81 -4.72 20.20
C ALA A 189 -10.69 -6.10 20.88
N ALA A 190 -9.68 -6.89 20.51
CA ALA A 190 -9.40 -8.22 21.02
C ALA A 190 -9.14 -8.25 22.53
N HIS A 191 -8.61 -7.17 23.11
CA HIS A 191 -8.26 -7.11 24.54
C HIS A 191 -9.45 -7.21 25.51
N SER A 192 -10.69 -7.18 25.01
CA SER A 192 -11.89 -7.43 25.84
C SER A 192 -12.14 -8.93 26.09
N PHE A 193 -11.48 -9.81 25.33
CA PHE A 193 -11.76 -11.23 25.27
C PHE A 193 -10.63 -12.05 25.89
N VAL A 194 -10.98 -13.16 26.52
CA VAL A 194 -10.02 -14.20 26.94
C VAL A 194 -9.69 -15.17 25.80
N GLU A 195 -10.56 -15.22 24.78
CA GLU A 195 -10.44 -16.01 23.57
C GLU A 195 -11.17 -15.27 22.44
N VAL A 196 -10.47 -14.98 21.35
CA VAL A 196 -11.06 -14.46 20.13
C VAL A 196 -11.55 -15.65 19.31
N GLU A 197 -12.80 -15.61 18.86
CA GLU A 197 -13.45 -16.68 18.08
C GLU A 197 -13.54 -16.34 16.58
N SER A 198 -13.64 -15.06 16.21
CA SER A 198 -13.58 -14.62 14.81
C SER A 198 -13.17 -13.15 14.68
N VAL A 199 -12.53 -12.82 13.57
CA VAL A 199 -12.31 -11.46 13.09
C VAL A 199 -12.86 -11.34 11.67
N ASP A 200 -13.90 -10.55 11.51
CA ASP A 200 -14.62 -10.38 10.25
C ASP A 200 -14.38 -8.96 9.71
N ILE A 201 -13.68 -8.83 8.59
CA ILE A 201 -13.44 -7.55 7.90
C ILE A 201 -14.33 -7.49 6.65
N TRP A 202 -15.12 -6.42 6.55
CA TRP A 202 -15.97 -6.17 5.40
C TRP A 202 -15.74 -4.76 4.88
N TRP A 203 -15.12 -4.61 3.71
CA TRP A 203 -14.78 -3.31 3.15
C TRP A 203 -15.73 -2.85 2.04
N GLY A 204 -15.78 -1.54 1.82
CA GLY A 204 -16.54 -0.91 0.75
C GLY A 204 -15.73 0.17 0.07
N VAL A 205 -15.59 0.07 -1.26
CA VAL A 205 -14.83 1.03 -2.06
C VAL A 205 -15.70 1.52 -3.22
N GLY A 206 -15.91 2.83 -3.27
CA GLY A 206 -16.34 3.54 -4.48
C GLY A 206 -15.13 4.24 -5.10
N LEU A 207 -14.96 4.16 -6.41
CA LEU A 207 -13.84 4.76 -7.12
C LEU A 207 -14.13 6.20 -7.53
N LYS A 208 -13.69 7.16 -6.70
CA LYS A 208 -13.87 8.60 -6.96
C LYS A 208 -13.23 9.09 -8.25
N SER A 209 -12.07 8.56 -8.62
CA SER A 209 -11.40 8.88 -9.88
C SER A 209 -11.80 7.95 -11.04
N GLY A 210 -12.79 7.08 -10.82
CA GLY A 210 -13.26 6.09 -11.79
C GLY A 210 -12.29 4.95 -12.03
N TYR A 211 -12.70 4.01 -12.89
CA TYR A 211 -11.94 2.81 -13.24
C TYR A 211 -10.57 3.11 -13.87
N GLU A 212 -10.46 4.09 -14.77
CA GLU A 212 -9.24 4.37 -15.56
C GLU A 212 -8.01 4.65 -14.68
N ASP A 213 -8.16 5.47 -13.64
CA ASP A 213 -7.09 5.83 -12.72
C ASP A 213 -6.74 4.71 -11.72
N ASN A 214 -7.58 3.67 -11.63
CA ASN A 214 -7.48 2.58 -10.65
C ASN A 214 -7.33 1.20 -11.27
N ARG A 215 -7.07 1.09 -12.59
CA ARG A 215 -6.97 -0.19 -13.32
C ARG A 215 -6.07 -1.21 -12.65
N GLY A 216 -4.92 -0.77 -12.12
CA GLY A 216 -3.98 -1.65 -11.42
C GLY A 216 -4.58 -2.30 -10.17
N THR A 217 -5.32 -1.52 -9.38
CA THR A 217 -6.03 -1.99 -8.17
C THR A 217 -7.21 -2.88 -8.54
N VAL A 218 -8.02 -2.49 -9.54
CA VAL A 218 -9.17 -3.29 -9.97
C VAL A 218 -8.73 -4.65 -10.53
N ARG A 219 -7.64 -4.69 -11.31
CA ARG A 219 -7.04 -5.94 -11.79
C ARG A 219 -6.56 -6.82 -10.62
N GLU A 220 -5.96 -6.23 -9.59
CA GLU A 220 -5.56 -6.97 -8.39
C GLU A 220 -6.77 -7.56 -7.66
N ASP A 221 -7.85 -6.80 -7.52
CA ASP A 221 -9.07 -7.26 -6.84
C ASP A 221 -9.77 -8.36 -7.64
N ILE A 222 -9.79 -8.30 -8.98
CA ILE A 222 -10.33 -9.37 -9.86
C ILE A 222 -9.68 -10.73 -9.59
N ALA A 223 -8.41 -10.76 -9.16
CA ALA A 223 -7.74 -12.01 -8.78
C ALA A 223 -8.42 -12.76 -7.62
N HIS A 224 -9.35 -12.13 -6.91
CA HIS A 224 -10.14 -12.73 -5.83
C HIS A 224 -11.56 -13.15 -6.27
N LEU A 225 -11.95 -12.91 -7.52
CA LEU A 225 -13.24 -13.39 -8.03
C LEU A 225 -13.20 -14.91 -8.25
N PRO A 226 -14.33 -15.61 -8.12
CA PRO A 226 -14.41 -17.03 -8.42
C PRO A 226 -13.93 -17.35 -9.85
N GLY A 227 -12.93 -18.22 -9.95
CA GLY A 227 -12.35 -18.63 -11.23
C GLY A 227 -11.16 -17.81 -11.71
N TYR A 228 -10.74 -16.82 -10.93
CA TYR A 228 -9.53 -16.04 -11.17
C TYR A 228 -8.51 -16.25 -10.04
N ASP A 229 -7.27 -15.94 -10.36
CA ASP A 229 -6.12 -15.87 -9.46
C ASP A 229 -5.18 -14.76 -9.97
N ILE A 230 -4.05 -14.53 -9.28
CA ILE A 230 -3.13 -13.45 -9.68
C ILE A 230 -2.52 -13.67 -11.08
N GLU A 231 -2.26 -14.92 -11.46
CA GLU A 231 -1.63 -15.25 -12.74
C GLU A 231 -2.59 -14.95 -13.89
N THR A 232 -3.83 -15.44 -13.74
CA THR A 232 -4.90 -15.20 -14.72
C THR A 232 -5.29 -13.73 -14.78
N ALA A 233 -5.45 -13.04 -13.64
CA ALA A 233 -5.82 -11.62 -13.62
C ALA A 233 -4.73 -10.72 -14.24
N ARG A 234 -3.45 -11.07 -14.05
CA ARG A 234 -2.33 -10.35 -14.67
C ARG A 234 -2.36 -10.43 -16.20
N ASP A 235 -2.72 -11.59 -16.74
CA ASP A 235 -2.69 -11.86 -18.17
C ASP A 235 -3.97 -11.36 -18.90
N LEU A 236 -4.97 -10.82 -18.17
CA LEU A 236 -6.18 -10.24 -18.75
C LEU A 236 -5.87 -8.96 -19.54
N ALA A 237 -6.37 -8.90 -20.78
CA ALA A 237 -6.38 -7.66 -21.55
C ALA A 237 -7.39 -6.67 -20.94
N ASP A 238 -7.20 -5.38 -21.18
CA ASP A 238 -8.11 -4.34 -20.69
C ASP A 238 -9.56 -4.57 -21.13
N ALA A 239 -9.78 -5.07 -22.36
CA ALA A 239 -11.11 -5.40 -22.86
C ALA A 239 -11.76 -6.58 -22.11
N ASP A 240 -10.96 -7.55 -21.62
CA ASP A 240 -11.47 -8.66 -20.82
C ASP A 240 -11.86 -8.18 -19.42
N ILE A 241 -11.09 -7.26 -18.84
CA ILE A 241 -11.43 -6.62 -17.55
C ILE A 241 -12.71 -5.81 -17.68
N GLU A 242 -12.86 -5.02 -18.74
CA GLU A 242 -14.09 -4.27 -19.00
C GLU A 242 -15.30 -5.19 -19.15
N ALA A 243 -15.15 -6.34 -19.82
CA ALA A 243 -16.21 -7.34 -19.92
C ALA A 243 -16.59 -7.94 -18.56
N ILE A 244 -15.61 -8.26 -17.71
CA ILE A 244 -15.87 -8.74 -16.33
C ILE A 244 -16.63 -7.69 -15.53
N ILE A 245 -16.20 -6.43 -15.60
CA ILE A 245 -16.86 -5.31 -14.92
C ILE A 245 -18.30 -5.18 -15.39
N ASP A 246 -18.55 -5.25 -16.70
CA ASP A 246 -19.89 -5.12 -17.27
C ASP A 246 -20.79 -6.30 -16.92
N ASP A 247 -20.26 -7.53 -16.91
CA ASP A 247 -20.99 -8.73 -16.48
C ASP A 247 -21.45 -8.67 -15.01
N HIS A 248 -20.77 -7.86 -14.21
CA HIS A 248 -21.07 -7.59 -12.80
C HIS A 248 -21.76 -6.24 -12.57
N ASP A 249 -22.29 -5.60 -13.61
CA ASP A 249 -22.94 -4.28 -13.54
C ASP A 249 -22.07 -3.18 -12.88
N GLY A 250 -20.75 -3.33 -12.93
CA GLY A 250 -19.79 -2.42 -12.31
C GLY A 250 -19.58 -2.60 -10.80
N VAL A 251 -20.20 -3.62 -10.19
CA VAL A 251 -20.11 -3.89 -8.75
C VAL A 251 -19.54 -5.29 -8.52
N LEU A 252 -18.31 -5.34 -8.01
CA LEU A 252 -17.61 -6.58 -7.71
C LEU A 252 -17.73 -6.87 -6.22
N GLU A 253 -18.23 -8.07 -5.88
CA GLU A 253 -18.34 -8.56 -4.51
C GLU A 253 -17.32 -9.68 -4.29
N PHE A 254 -16.63 -9.62 -3.16
CA PHE A 254 -15.55 -10.53 -2.80
C PHE A 254 -15.84 -11.16 -1.44
N GLU A 255 -15.70 -12.47 -1.39
CA GLU A 255 -15.80 -13.26 -0.16
C GLU A 255 -14.49 -14.02 0.05
N ASP A 256 -14.07 -14.15 1.31
CA ASP A 256 -12.93 -15.00 1.72
C ASP A 256 -11.63 -14.72 0.93
N MET A 257 -11.25 -13.45 0.86
CA MET A 257 -10.05 -13.00 0.16
C MET A 257 -8.77 -13.40 0.90
N GLU A 258 -7.74 -13.86 0.16
CA GLU A 258 -6.38 -13.93 0.71
C GLU A 258 -5.95 -12.53 1.17
N HIS A 259 -5.69 -12.37 2.47
CA HIS A 259 -5.44 -11.06 3.02
C HIS A 259 -4.64 -11.12 4.32
N ALA A 260 -3.56 -10.35 4.40
CA ALA A 260 -2.53 -10.50 5.41
C ALA A 260 -2.96 -10.11 6.83
N ASP A 261 -4.17 -9.60 7.02
CA ASP A 261 -4.76 -9.42 8.34
C ASP A 261 -4.71 -10.73 9.15
N ASP A 262 -4.90 -11.87 8.49
CA ASP A 262 -4.85 -13.21 9.07
C ASP A 262 -3.50 -13.49 9.77
N VAL A 263 -2.40 -13.45 9.02
CA VAL A 263 -1.05 -13.74 9.49
C VAL A 263 -0.53 -12.65 10.43
N LEU A 264 -0.97 -11.41 10.27
CA LEU A 264 -0.57 -10.30 11.13
C LEU A 264 -1.23 -10.40 12.52
N LEU A 265 -2.50 -10.81 12.59
CA LEU A 265 -3.20 -11.04 13.86
C LEU A 265 -2.72 -12.34 14.54
N GLU A 266 -2.48 -13.39 13.78
CA GLU A 266 -1.91 -14.65 14.29
C GLU A 266 -0.51 -14.45 14.87
N ARG A 267 0.37 -13.75 14.14
CA ARG A 267 1.72 -13.43 14.63
C ARG A 267 1.68 -12.62 15.92
N ALA A 268 0.72 -11.72 16.08
CA ALA A 268 0.53 -10.94 17.28
C ALA A 268 -0.08 -11.75 18.46
N GLY A 269 -0.44 -13.01 18.24
CA GLY A 269 -1.01 -13.91 19.24
C GLY A 269 -2.47 -13.60 19.59
N ILE A 270 -3.22 -13.04 18.64
CA ILE A 270 -4.62 -12.61 18.86
C ILE A 270 -5.61 -13.75 18.59
N CYS A 271 -5.50 -14.41 17.44
CA CYS A 271 -6.35 -15.52 17.00
C CYS A 271 -5.61 -16.37 15.96
N ASP A 272 -6.12 -17.54 15.62
CA ASP A 272 -5.56 -18.33 14.51
C ASP A 272 -5.89 -17.64 13.17
N ALA A 273 -5.02 -17.77 12.17
CA ALA A 273 -5.24 -17.15 10.86
C ALA A 273 -6.57 -17.60 10.22
N ALA A 274 -6.98 -18.84 10.47
CA ALA A 274 -8.24 -19.41 9.96
C ALA A 274 -9.51 -18.78 10.56
N ASP A 275 -9.39 -18.01 11.65
CA ASP A 275 -10.50 -17.30 12.28
C ASP A 275 -10.67 -15.87 11.73
N VAL A 276 -9.84 -15.48 10.77
CA VAL A 276 -9.89 -14.16 10.12
C VAL A 276 -10.49 -14.30 8.73
N THR A 277 -11.56 -13.56 8.46
CA THR A 277 -12.21 -13.51 7.13
C THR A 277 -12.22 -12.08 6.61
N VAL A 278 -11.83 -11.90 5.35
CA VAL A 278 -11.85 -10.60 4.68
C VAL A 278 -12.70 -10.69 3.41
N GLY A 279 -13.62 -9.75 3.25
CA GLY A 279 -14.44 -9.59 2.05
C GLY A 279 -14.84 -8.13 1.84
N GLY A 280 -15.57 -7.85 0.77
CA GLY A 280 -16.05 -6.50 0.53
C GLY A 280 -16.67 -6.28 -0.84
N ILE A 281 -17.02 -5.02 -1.09
CA ILE A 281 -17.71 -4.59 -2.31
C ILE A 281 -16.96 -3.42 -2.95
N LEU A 282 -16.60 -3.57 -4.22
CA LEU A 282 -16.01 -2.53 -5.06
C LEU A 282 -17.03 -2.08 -6.11
N ASP A 283 -17.43 -0.81 -6.06
CA ASP A 283 -18.22 -0.17 -7.11
C ASP A 283 -17.29 0.71 -7.96
N VAL A 284 -17.08 0.32 -9.21
CA VAL A 284 -16.20 1.05 -10.14
C VAL A 284 -16.92 2.18 -10.89
N ARG A 285 -18.24 2.30 -10.71
CA ARG A 285 -19.10 3.29 -11.37
C ARG A 285 -19.55 4.41 -10.43
N SER A 286 -19.39 4.24 -9.12
CA SER A 286 -19.75 5.20 -8.08
C SER A 286 -18.55 5.66 -7.27
N ASP A 287 -18.53 6.92 -6.85
CA ASP A 287 -17.58 7.45 -5.87
C ASP A 287 -18.05 7.29 -4.42
N GLU A 288 -19.35 7.01 -4.22
CA GLU A 288 -19.93 6.67 -2.93
C GLU A 288 -19.57 5.23 -2.56
N LYS A 289 -19.21 4.99 -1.30
CA LYS A 289 -18.96 3.62 -0.83
C LYS A 289 -20.24 2.78 -0.95
N PRO A 290 -20.16 1.59 -1.55
CA PRO A 290 -21.32 0.70 -1.68
C PRO A 290 -21.76 0.09 -0.34
N THR A 291 -20.86 0.09 0.65
CA THR A 291 -21.13 -0.38 2.02
C THR A 291 -20.17 0.29 3.00
N THR A 292 -20.58 0.42 4.26
CA THR A 292 -19.71 0.88 5.34
C THR A 292 -18.61 -0.15 5.59
N THR A 293 -17.37 0.33 5.61
CA THR A 293 -16.20 -0.51 5.89
C THR A 293 -16.10 -0.79 7.38
N THR A 294 -16.01 -2.06 7.77
CA THR A 294 -16.01 -2.48 9.18
C THR A 294 -14.97 -3.56 9.47
N VAL A 295 -14.60 -3.66 10.74
CA VAL A 295 -14.02 -4.86 11.33
C VAL A 295 -14.78 -5.23 12.60
N SER A 296 -15.16 -6.49 12.72
CA SER A 296 -15.85 -7.04 13.88
C SER A 296 -14.99 -8.12 14.53
N VAL A 297 -14.75 -7.99 15.82
CA VAL A 297 -14.02 -8.99 16.62
C VAL A 297 -15.00 -9.65 17.57
N THR A 298 -15.24 -10.93 17.37
CA THR A 298 -16.11 -11.75 18.21
C THR A 298 -15.27 -12.63 19.12
N GLY A 299 -15.64 -12.71 20.40
CA GLY A 299 -14.92 -13.55 21.35
C GLY A 299 -15.69 -13.79 22.64
N ARG A 300 -15.03 -14.50 23.55
CA ARG A 300 -15.52 -14.80 24.90
C ARG A 300 -14.85 -13.92 25.93
N THR A 301 -15.61 -13.30 26.82
CA THR A 301 -15.09 -12.47 27.92
C THR A 301 -14.67 -13.34 29.11
N PHE A 302 -13.97 -12.74 30.08
CA PHE A 302 -13.61 -13.44 31.32
C PHE A 302 -14.82 -13.85 32.17
N ASP A 303 -15.98 -13.22 31.96
CA ASP A 303 -17.25 -13.58 32.59
C ASP A 303 -17.96 -14.76 31.89
N GLY A 304 -17.39 -15.27 30.79
CA GLY A 304 -17.92 -16.39 30.02
C GLY A 304 -18.92 -15.99 28.92
N GLU A 305 -19.24 -14.70 28.82
CA GLU A 305 -20.17 -14.15 27.82
C GLU A 305 -19.52 -14.09 26.44
N ARG A 306 -20.29 -14.39 25.39
CA ARG A 306 -19.87 -14.19 24.00
C ARG A 306 -20.36 -12.82 23.53
N ALA A 307 -19.46 -11.99 23.00
CA ALA A 307 -19.79 -10.66 22.51
C ALA A 307 -18.97 -10.30 21.26
N THR A 308 -19.40 -9.25 20.57
CA THR A 308 -18.74 -8.72 19.37
C THR A 308 -18.51 -7.22 19.54
N ASN A 309 -17.26 -6.79 19.32
CA ASN A 309 -16.90 -5.39 19.20
C ASN A 309 -16.75 -5.04 17.72
N THR A 310 -17.35 -3.94 17.26
CA THR A 310 -17.29 -3.50 15.86
C THR A 310 -16.67 -2.10 15.76
N PHE A 311 -15.76 -1.94 14.81
CA PHE A 311 -15.18 -0.65 14.42
C PHE A 311 -15.59 -0.32 12.99
N GLU A 312 -16.10 0.90 12.78
CA GLU A 312 -16.70 1.34 11.51
C GLU A 312 -15.96 2.57 10.98
N LEU A 313 -15.64 2.56 9.69
CA LEU A 313 -15.08 3.73 9.01
C LEU A 313 -16.21 4.57 8.42
N GLY A 314 -16.16 5.89 8.58
CA GLY A 314 -17.13 6.79 7.94
C GLY A 314 -17.15 6.62 6.43
N ASP A 315 -18.34 6.72 5.83
CA ASP A 315 -18.50 6.49 4.39
C ASP A 315 -17.81 7.59 3.56
N GLU A 316 -17.64 8.78 4.14
CA GLU A 316 -16.92 9.90 3.52
C GLU A 316 -15.40 9.78 3.58
N THR A 317 -14.86 8.78 4.29
CA THR A 317 -13.41 8.51 4.31
C THR A 317 -13.05 7.61 3.12
N SER A 318 -12.42 8.18 2.09
CA SER A 318 -12.08 7.43 0.88
C SER A 318 -11.06 6.31 1.14
N MET A 319 -10.91 5.39 0.18
CA MET A 319 -9.87 4.35 0.22
C MET A 319 -8.49 4.98 0.42
N GLU A 320 -8.18 6.04 -0.34
CA GLU A 320 -6.89 6.71 -0.32
C GLU A 320 -6.61 7.35 1.04
N ALA A 321 -7.62 7.92 1.69
CA ALA A 321 -7.47 8.45 3.04
C ALA A 321 -7.19 7.35 4.06
N ASN A 322 -7.93 6.24 3.98
CA ASN A 322 -7.82 5.09 4.87
C ASN A 322 -6.57 4.25 4.62
N VAL A 323 -5.90 4.38 3.47
CA VAL A 323 -4.60 3.76 3.21
C VAL A 323 -3.46 4.70 3.61
N ASN A 324 -3.42 5.92 3.07
CA ASN A 324 -2.26 6.80 3.20
C ASN A 324 -2.15 7.46 4.57
N GLY A 325 -3.28 7.78 5.21
CA GLY A 325 -3.29 8.32 6.57
C GLY A 325 -2.61 7.37 7.57
N PRO A 326 -3.06 6.10 7.65
CA PRO A 326 -2.42 5.05 8.44
C PRO A 326 -0.99 4.75 8.01
N ALA A 327 -0.70 4.61 6.71
CA ALA A 327 0.66 4.33 6.23
C ALA A 327 1.67 5.38 6.75
N LEU A 328 1.36 6.67 6.62
CA LEU A 328 2.22 7.73 7.15
C LEU A 328 2.25 7.77 8.70
N GLY A 329 1.17 7.33 9.35
CA GLY A 329 1.13 7.19 10.81
C GLY A 329 2.03 6.06 11.33
N TYR A 330 2.03 4.92 10.63
CA TYR A 330 2.90 3.79 10.90
C TYR A 330 4.34 4.07 10.50
N LEU A 331 4.59 4.83 9.43
CA LEU A 331 5.92 5.35 9.07
C LEU A 331 6.53 6.13 10.24
N LYS A 332 5.76 7.07 10.83
CA LYS A 332 6.20 7.84 12.01
C LYS A 332 6.43 6.96 13.24
N ALA A 333 5.69 5.86 13.39
CA ALA A 333 5.90 4.88 14.45
C ALA A 333 7.19 4.07 14.23
N GLY A 334 7.41 3.61 12.99
CA GLY A 334 8.61 2.91 12.55
C GLY A 334 9.86 3.76 12.76
N VAL A 335 9.84 5.04 12.36
CA VAL A 335 11.02 5.92 12.50
C VAL A 335 11.37 6.12 13.97
N ARG A 336 10.36 6.23 14.84
CA ARG A 336 10.58 6.31 16.29
C ARG A 336 11.27 5.04 16.82
N ARG A 337 10.83 3.85 16.38
CA ARG A 337 11.41 2.56 16.78
C ARG A 337 12.83 2.41 16.25
N ASN A 338 13.06 2.70 14.97
CA ASN A 338 14.37 2.66 14.35
C ASN A 338 15.39 3.53 15.11
N ARG A 339 15.01 4.78 15.42
CA ARG A 339 15.85 5.71 16.20
C ARG A 339 16.12 5.25 17.65
N ASN A 340 15.34 4.30 18.17
CA ASN A 340 15.54 3.68 19.48
C ASN A 340 16.30 2.34 19.41
N GLY A 341 16.76 1.91 18.23
CA GLY A 341 17.44 0.64 18.05
C GLY A 341 16.51 -0.56 17.95
N GLU A 342 15.24 -0.36 17.61
CA GLU A 342 14.26 -1.42 17.39
C GLU A 342 14.11 -1.69 15.88
N TYR A 343 14.74 -2.77 15.41
CA TYR A 343 14.82 -3.18 14.00
C TYR A 343 14.00 -4.46 13.75
N GLY A 344 13.94 -4.90 12.49
CA GLY A 344 13.23 -6.10 12.07
C GLY A 344 11.86 -5.81 11.47
N VAL A 345 11.00 -6.83 11.40
CA VAL A 345 9.69 -6.77 10.75
C VAL A 345 8.58 -6.57 11.78
N PHE A 346 7.72 -5.58 11.52
CA PHE A 346 6.58 -5.23 12.34
C PHE A 346 5.32 -5.03 11.50
N GLY A 347 4.16 -5.16 12.14
CA GLY A 347 2.87 -4.94 11.51
C GLY A 347 1.92 -4.07 12.34
N PRO A 348 0.73 -3.78 11.81
CA PRO A 348 -0.25 -2.90 12.44
C PRO A 348 -0.82 -3.47 13.75
N ALA A 349 -0.85 -4.80 13.90
CA ALA A 349 -1.28 -5.47 15.14
C ALA A 349 -0.30 -5.27 16.31
N GLU A 350 0.95 -4.90 16.04
CA GLU A 350 2.03 -4.76 17.03
C GLU A 350 2.36 -3.29 17.35
N LEU A 351 1.74 -2.35 16.62
CA LEU A 351 2.11 -0.94 16.61
C LEU A 351 0.89 -0.04 16.82
N LEU A 352 1.07 1.02 17.60
CA LEU A 352 0.16 2.16 17.58
C LEU A 352 0.68 3.21 16.59
N PRO A 353 -0.09 3.59 15.56
CA PRO A 353 0.32 4.61 14.61
C PRO A 353 0.42 5.98 15.29
N ARG A 354 1.26 6.87 14.75
CA ARG A 354 1.44 8.23 15.28
C ARG A 354 0.80 9.27 14.37
N PHE A 355 -0.15 10.03 14.90
CA PHE A 355 -0.83 11.10 14.18
C PHE A 355 0.15 12.15 13.64
#